data_AF-A0AAU1RIF5-F1
#
_entry.id   AF-A0AAU1RIF5-F1
#
_cell.length_a   1.000
_cell.length_b   1.000
_cell.length_c   1.000
_cell.angle_alpha   90.00
_cell.angle_beta   90.00
_cell.angle_gamma   90.00
#
_symmetry.space_group_name_H-M   'P 1'
#
loop_
_entity.id
_entity.type
_entity.pdbx_description
1 polymer ?
#
loop_
_entity_poly.entity_id
_entity_poly.type
_entity_poly.pdbx_seq_one_letter_code
_entity_poly.pdbx_strand_id
1 'polypeptide(L)'
;MRLDVDPSFPASLAMGMPDEDEVSEEGYGYFRDVWAMGEVTHEEAIHMINEERRLVGLVDQGSQSHAEFEALAKALERGEPEYLPPGYASEHPSSELLQLLSELDEETPPLDALELGVAGLSYALTSIGCFTAASCRSHRSDTSWTDRPVIFFAAERPTVHWLTPMVRDSGCGFADGSERADKLLIVEAPSITNLMDLAERIVQQAERQKAIGV
;
A
#
# COMPACT_ATOMS: atom_id res chain seq x y z
N MET A 1 10.70 4.08 18.88
CA MET A 1 10.11 2.85 19.47
C MET A 1 9.73 1.98 18.31
N ARG A 2 10.26 0.75 18.20
CA ARG A 2 9.92 -0.14 17.06
C ARG A 2 8.48 -0.63 17.28
N LEU A 3 7.61 -0.49 16.27
CA LEU A 3 6.25 -1.01 16.32
C LEU A 3 6.32 -2.52 16.57
N ASP A 4 5.62 -2.99 17.60
CA ASP A 4 5.43 -4.42 17.85
C ASP A 4 4.18 -4.85 17.11
N VAL A 5 4.35 -5.69 16.08
CA VAL A 5 3.26 -6.15 15.21
C VAL A 5 2.97 -7.61 15.51
N ASP A 6 1.69 -7.96 15.56
CA ASP A 6 1.27 -9.36 15.74
C ASP A 6 0.96 -10.00 14.39
N PRO A 7 1.75 -10.99 13.93
CA PRO A 7 1.45 -11.71 12.70
C PRO A 7 0.30 -12.71 12.86
N SER A 8 -0.20 -12.91 14.08
CA SER A 8 -1.28 -13.84 14.36
C SER A 8 -2.61 -13.31 13.82
N PHE A 9 -3.41 -14.23 13.31
CA PHE A 9 -4.73 -13.90 12.80
C PHE A 9 -5.69 -13.59 13.98
N PRO A 10 -6.43 -12.45 13.97
CA PRO A 10 -7.41 -12.12 15.01
C PRO A 10 -8.59 -13.11 15.00
N ALA A 11 -8.47 -14.17 15.80
CA ALA A 11 -9.37 -15.33 15.78
C ALA A 11 -10.86 -15.00 15.96
N SER A 12 -11.17 -13.90 16.64
CA SER A 12 -12.54 -13.43 16.93
C SER A 12 -13.19 -12.61 15.82
N LEU A 13 -12.42 -12.16 14.82
CA LEU A 13 -12.92 -11.28 13.78
C LEU A 13 -13.83 -12.03 12.81
N ALA A 14 -14.94 -11.39 12.43
CA ALA A 14 -15.79 -11.85 11.34
C ALA A 14 -15.03 -11.69 10.01
N MET A 15 -15.07 -12.70 9.14
CA MET A 15 -14.32 -12.72 7.89
C MET A 15 -15.25 -12.98 6.74
N GLY A 16 -14.84 -12.51 5.57
CA GLY A 16 -15.60 -12.61 4.34
C GLY A 16 -15.51 -11.31 3.57
N MET A 17 -16.02 -11.34 2.35
CA MET A 17 -16.18 -10.13 1.53
C MET A 17 -17.31 -9.25 2.07
N PRO A 18 -17.23 -7.92 1.90
CA PRO A 18 -18.37 -7.05 2.17
C PRO A 18 -19.54 -7.43 1.26
N ASP A 19 -20.75 -7.31 1.79
CA ASP A 19 -21.96 -7.44 0.97
C ASP A 19 -22.11 -6.17 0.12
N GLU A 20 -22.77 -6.26 -1.05
CA GLU A 20 -22.86 -5.14 -2.00
C GLU A 20 -23.50 -3.89 -1.38
N ASP A 21 -24.45 -4.06 -0.47
CA ASP A 21 -25.13 -2.97 0.24
C ASP A 21 -24.32 -2.40 1.42
N GLU A 22 -23.23 -3.05 1.82
CA GLU A 22 -22.26 -2.54 2.80
C GLU A 22 -21.21 -1.61 2.16
N VAL A 23 -21.08 -1.63 0.82
CA VAL A 23 -20.15 -0.78 0.07
C VAL A 23 -20.90 0.45 -0.43
N SER A 24 -20.64 1.60 0.21
CA SER A 24 -21.24 2.88 -0.17
C SER A 24 -20.47 3.56 -1.31
N GLU A 25 -20.94 4.73 -1.77
CA GLU A 25 -20.15 5.59 -2.66
C GLU A 25 -18.81 6.04 -2.01
N GLU A 26 -18.76 6.11 -0.68
CA GLU A 26 -17.52 6.35 0.09
C GLU A 26 -16.72 5.05 0.33
N GLY A 27 -17.08 3.93 -0.29
CA GLY A 27 -16.46 2.63 -0.10
C GLY A 27 -16.90 1.90 1.19
N TYR A 28 -16.08 0.95 1.63
CA TYR A 28 -16.35 0.07 2.78
C TYR A 28 -15.65 0.58 4.06
N GLY A 29 -16.40 0.75 5.16
CA GLY A 29 -15.83 1.27 6.43
C GLY A 29 -15.76 2.80 6.53
N TYR A 30 -16.50 3.52 5.69
CA TYR A 30 -16.65 4.98 5.71
C TYR A 30 -15.34 5.77 5.58
N PHE A 31 -14.41 5.27 4.76
CA PHE A 31 -13.23 6.05 4.37
C PHE A 31 -13.63 7.13 3.37
N ARG A 32 -13.03 8.31 3.46
CA ARG A 32 -13.31 9.39 2.51
C ARG A 32 -12.21 9.47 1.47
N ASP A 33 -12.56 9.96 0.29
CA ASP A 33 -11.63 10.16 -0.82
C ASP A 33 -10.94 8.86 -1.25
N VAL A 34 -11.63 7.72 -1.12
CA VAL A 34 -11.20 6.40 -1.61
C VAL A 34 -12.06 5.96 -2.78
N TRP A 35 -11.55 5.03 -3.58
CA TRP A 35 -12.30 4.35 -4.63
C TRP A 35 -12.13 2.84 -4.49
N ALA A 36 -13.15 2.09 -4.92
CA ALA A 36 -13.03 0.64 -4.99
C ALA A 36 -12.06 0.27 -6.12
N MET A 37 -11.02 -0.48 -5.79
CA MET A 37 -10.18 -1.12 -6.79
C MET A 37 -10.99 -2.20 -7.50
N GLY A 38 -11.00 -2.18 -8.82
CA GLY A 38 -11.65 -3.20 -9.64
C GLY A 38 -10.91 -4.54 -9.60
N GLU A 39 -11.22 -5.43 -10.55
CA GLU A 39 -10.44 -6.65 -10.73
C GLU A 39 -8.99 -6.29 -11.11
N VAL A 40 -8.03 -6.78 -10.31
CA VAL A 40 -6.60 -6.62 -10.58
C VAL A 40 -6.03 -7.96 -11.00
N THR A 41 -5.37 -7.99 -12.15
CA THR A 41 -4.66 -9.16 -12.63
C THR A 41 -3.33 -9.34 -11.90
N HIS A 42 -2.80 -10.56 -11.98
CA HIS A 42 -1.49 -10.85 -11.44
C HIS A 42 -0.36 -10.03 -12.10
N GLU A 43 -0.47 -9.79 -13.41
CA GLU A 43 0.51 -9.00 -14.18
C GLU A 43 0.48 -7.53 -13.78
N GLU A 44 -0.72 -6.95 -13.60
CA GLU A 44 -0.87 -5.59 -13.09
C GLU A 44 -0.28 -5.45 -11.69
N ALA A 45 -0.48 -6.44 -10.81
CA ALA A 45 0.13 -6.41 -9.48
C ALA A 45 1.65 -6.45 -9.52
N ILE A 46 2.25 -7.30 -10.36
CA ILE A 46 3.70 -7.33 -10.55
C ILE A 46 4.21 -6.00 -11.11
N HIS A 47 3.50 -5.43 -12.09
CA HIS A 47 3.86 -4.15 -12.67
C HIS A 47 3.86 -3.04 -11.61
N MET A 48 2.80 -2.94 -10.81
CA MET A 48 2.69 -1.94 -9.75
C MET A 48 3.77 -2.09 -8.68
N ILE A 49 4.06 -3.33 -8.24
CA ILE A 49 5.13 -3.59 -7.27
C ILE A 49 6.50 -3.12 -7.78
N ASN A 50 6.81 -3.39 -9.05
CA ASN A 50 8.08 -3.00 -9.65
C ASN A 50 8.17 -1.48 -9.81
N GLU A 51 7.08 -0.84 -10.24
CA GLU A 51 7.02 0.60 -10.41
C GLU A 51 7.12 1.33 -9.07
N GLU A 52 6.36 0.91 -8.06
CA GLU A 52 6.47 1.45 -6.70
C GLU A 52 7.91 1.33 -6.18
N ARG A 53 8.57 0.18 -6.38
CA ARG A 53 9.96 -0.01 -5.94
C ARG A 53 10.94 0.93 -6.64
N ARG A 54 10.77 1.15 -7.95
CA ARG A 54 11.58 2.11 -8.70
C ARG A 54 11.39 3.52 -8.14
N LEU A 55 10.15 3.93 -7.95
CA LEU A 55 9.77 5.26 -7.46
C LEU A 55 10.26 5.51 -6.02
N VAL A 56 10.10 4.55 -5.11
CA VAL A 56 10.67 4.61 -3.75
C VAL A 56 12.18 4.82 -3.81
N GLY A 57 12.87 4.10 -4.71
CA GLY A 57 14.31 4.26 -4.90
C GLY A 57 14.72 5.66 -5.35
N LEU A 58 13.94 6.30 -6.21
CA LEU A 58 14.19 7.69 -6.65
C LEU A 58 13.96 8.71 -5.53
N VAL A 59 12.87 8.55 -4.77
CA VAL A 59 12.54 9.40 -3.63
C VAL A 59 13.62 9.27 -2.54
N ASP A 60 14.01 8.05 -2.19
CA ASP A 60 15.05 7.78 -1.19
C ASP A 60 16.39 8.43 -1.58
N GLN A 61 16.87 8.21 -2.81
CA GLN A 61 18.10 8.80 -3.33
C GLN A 61 18.06 10.34 -3.37
N GLY A 62 16.88 10.92 -3.59
CA GLY A 62 16.66 12.36 -3.61
C GLY A 62 16.54 13.00 -2.24
N SER A 63 16.43 12.21 -1.16
CA SER A 63 16.16 12.71 0.19
C SER A 63 17.36 12.52 1.11
N GLN A 64 17.57 13.46 2.03
CA GLN A 64 18.53 13.35 3.13
C GLN A 64 17.85 13.36 4.50
N SER A 65 16.54 13.64 4.51
CA SER A 65 15.72 13.69 5.72
C SER A 65 14.33 13.15 5.45
N HIS A 66 13.64 12.74 6.52
CA HIS A 66 12.23 12.32 6.44
C HIS A 66 11.32 13.41 5.85
N ALA A 67 11.56 14.69 6.20
CA ALA A 67 10.77 15.79 5.67
C ALA A 67 10.95 15.95 4.16
N GLU A 68 12.16 15.75 3.65
CA GLU A 68 12.43 15.74 2.20
C GLU A 68 11.82 14.51 1.54
N PHE A 69 11.92 13.33 2.16
CA PHE A 69 11.29 12.11 1.65
C PHE A 69 9.78 12.32 1.45
N GLU A 70 9.08 12.83 2.47
CA GLU A 70 7.64 13.08 2.38
C GLU A 70 7.29 14.17 1.36
N ALA A 71 8.10 15.22 1.24
CA ALA A 71 7.89 16.26 0.24
C ALA A 71 8.05 15.72 -1.19
N LEU A 72 9.08 14.90 -1.44
CA LEU A 72 9.34 14.27 -2.73
C LEU A 72 8.30 13.20 -3.07
N ALA A 73 7.93 12.36 -2.10
CA ALA A 73 6.84 11.38 -2.26
C ALA A 73 5.53 12.08 -2.62
N LYS A 74 5.18 13.15 -1.89
CA LYS A 74 3.96 13.92 -2.15
C LYS A 74 3.97 14.60 -3.52
N ALA A 75 5.11 15.15 -3.93
CA ALA A 75 5.25 15.74 -5.27
C ALA A 75 4.98 14.70 -6.36
N LEU A 76 5.55 13.50 -6.20
CA LEU A 76 5.34 12.39 -7.11
C LEU A 76 3.89 11.93 -7.12
N GLU A 77 3.31 11.58 -5.96
CA GLU A 77 1.94 11.06 -5.82
C GLU A 77 0.88 11.96 -6.43
N ARG A 78 1.10 13.27 -6.36
CA ARG A 78 0.16 14.28 -6.88
C ARG A 78 0.51 14.76 -8.28
N GLY A 79 1.68 14.38 -8.81
CA GLY A 79 2.21 14.96 -10.04
C GLY A 79 2.39 16.48 -9.95
N GLU A 80 2.64 17.00 -8.75
CA GLU A 80 2.65 18.43 -8.44
C GLU A 80 4.08 18.86 -8.02
N PRO A 81 4.90 19.41 -8.94
CA PRO A 81 6.29 19.81 -8.64
C PRO A 81 6.43 20.88 -7.56
N GLU A 82 5.35 21.58 -7.24
CA GLU A 82 5.28 22.58 -6.17
C GLU A 82 5.46 22.01 -4.76
N TYR A 83 5.28 20.70 -4.56
CA TYR A 83 5.63 20.05 -3.28
C TYR A 83 7.11 19.72 -3.14
N LEU A 84 7.92 19.84 -4.20
CA LEU A 84 9.35 19.58 -4.11
C LEU A 84 10.01 20.49 -3.05
N PRO A 85 11.03 20.00 -2.33
CA PRO A 85 11.81 20.83 -1.42
C PRO A 85 12.33 22.10 -2.12
N PRO A 86 12.35 23.26 -1.44
CA PRO A 86 12.87 24.50 -2.03
C PRO A 86 14.30 24.31 -2.54
N GLY A 87 14.54 24.66 -3.81
CA GLY A 87 15.87 24.54 -4.43
C GLY A 87 16.16 23.17 -5.06
N TYR A 88 15.34 22.14 -4.80
CA TYR A 88 15.58 20.77 -5.29
C TYR A 88 15.83 20.71 -6.80
N ALA A 89 14.97 21.37 -7.60
CA ALA A 89 15.12 21.38 -9.06
C ALA A 89 16.42 22.05 -9.56
N SER A 90 16.94 23.02 -8.81
CA SER A 90 18.21 23.69 -9.15
C SER A 90 19.43 22.88 -8.73
N GLU A 91 19.33 22.15 -7.62
CA GLU A 91 20.40 21.31 -7.07
C GLU A 91 20.54 19.98 -7.82
N HIS A 92 19.42 19.46 -8.35
CA HIS A 92 19.37 18.18 -9.05
C HIS A 92 18.77 18.28 -10.47
N PRO A 93 19.32 19.13 -11.36
CA PRO A 93 18.72 19.42 -12.67
C PRO A 93 18.62 18.21 -13.61
N SER A 94 19.38 17.14 -13.34
CA SER A 94 19.35 15.88 -14.09
C SER A 94 18.64 14.74 -13.33
N SER A 95 17.89 15.04 -12.27
CA SER A 95 17.15 14.03 -11.50
C SER A 95 16.12 13.33 -12.39
N GLU A 96 16.11 12.00 -12.34
CA GLU A 96 15.07 11.19 -12.99
C GLU A 96 13.68 11.52 -12.42
N LEU A 97 13.59 11.86 -11.13
CA LEU A 97 12.34 12.29 -10.50
C LEU A 97 11.76 13.54 -11.16
N LEU A 98 12.60 14.51 -11.52
CA LEU A 98 12.14 15.73 -12.22
C LEU A 98 11.67 15.43 -13.64
N GLN A 99 12.36 14.52 -14.34
CA GLN A 99 11.96 14.10 -15.68
C GLN A 99 10.60 13.43 -15.63
N LEU A 100 10.40 12.50 -14.69
CA LEU A 100 9.10 11.86 -14.47
C LEU A 100 8.02 12.89 -14.19
N LEU A 101 8.21 13.78 -13.22
CA LEU A 101 7.23 14.82 -12.88
C LEU A 101 6.87 15.72 -14.07
N SER A 102 7.79 15.94 -15.02
CA SER A 102 7.52 16.72 -16.23
C SER A 102 6.77 15.96 -17.32
N GLU A 103 6.77 14.63 -17.25
CA GLU A 103 6.15 13.72 -18.21
C GLU A 103 4.81 13.15 -17.71
N LEU A 104 4.46 13.36 -16.43
CA LEU A 104 3.19 12.92 -15.87
C LEU A 104 2.02 13.60 -16.57
N ASP A 105 1.04 12.78 -16.93
CA ASP A 105 -0.25 13.20 -17.48
C ASP A 105 -1.29 13.24 -16.36
N GLU A 106 -2.13 14.29 -16.34
CA GLU A 106 -3.24 14.42 -15.39
C GLU A 106 -4.25 13.25 -15.52
N GLU A 107 -4.33 12.61 -16.70
CA GLU A 107 -5.24 11.47 -16.93
C GLU A 107 -4.73 10.14 -16.36
N THR A 108 -3.43 10.02 -16.07
CA THR A 108 -2.82 8.77 -15.55
C THR A 108 -1.89 9.08 -14.37
N PRO A 109 -2.47 9.33 -13.18
CA PRO A 109 -1.66 9.65 -12.01
C PRO A 109 -0.73 8.48 -11.67
N PRO A 110 0.49 8.76 -11.19
CA PRO A 110 1.41 7.70 -10.78
C PRO A 110 0.79 6.87 -9.66
N LEU A 111 1.07 5.56 -9.70
CA LEU A 111 0.54 4.58 -8.75
C LEU A 111 -1.00 4.57 -8.68
N ASP A 112 -1.70 5.00 -9.74
CA ASP A 112 -3.15 5.17 -9.79
C ASP A 112 -3.69 6.03 -8.63
N ALA A 113 -2.95 7.09 -8.28
CA ALA A 113 -3.23 7.98 -7.14
C ALA A 113 -3.14 7.33 -5.75
N LEU A 114 -2.58 6.12 -5.63
CA LEU A 114 -2.23 5.52 -4.34
C LEU A 114 -0.91 6.09 -3.81
N GLU A 115 -0.76 6.05 -2.47
CA GLU A 115 0.45 6.49 -1.81
C GLU A 115 1.61 5.51 -2.03
N LEU A 116 2.81 6.06 -2.15
CA LEU A 116 4.06 5.33 -2.24
C LEU A 116 4.31 4.53 -0.96
N GLY A 117 4.58 3.23 -1.11
CA GLY A 117 4.80 2.29 -0.02
C GLY A 117 3.57 1.47 0.38
N VAL A 118 2.41 1.72 -0.23
CA VAL A 118 1.19 0.92 -0.04
C VAL A 118 0.55 0.46 -1.36
N ALA A 119 0.89 1.08 -2.50
CA ALA A 119 0.27 0.79 -3.79
C ALA A 119 0.51 -0.66 -4.23
N GLY A 120 1.76 -1.14 -4.17
CA GLY A 120 2.11 -2.49 -4.59
C GLY A 120 1.40 -3.57 -3.77
N LEU A 121 1.24 -3.34 -2.45
CA LEU A 121 0.53 -4.28 -1.59
C LEU A 121 -0.99 -4.24 -1.80
N SER A 122 -1.59 -3.05 -2.03
CA SER A 122 -3.00 -2.96 -2.41
C SER A 122 -3.29 -3.79 -3.66
N TYR A 123 -2.47 -3.62 -4.70
CA TYR A 123 -2.57 -4.40 -5.93
C TYR A 123 -2.37 -5.90 -5.71
N ALA A 124 -1.36 -6.29 -4.92
CA ALA A 124 -1.10 -7.69 -4.61
C ALA A 124 -2.29 -8.37 -3.90
N LEU A 125 -2.88 -7.70 -2.90
CA LEU A 125 -4.06 -8.19 -2.17
C LEU A 125 -5.28 -8.31 -3.08
N THR A 126 -5.55 -7.30 -3.90
CA THR A 126 -6.67 -7.34 -4.85
C THR A 126 -6.50 -8.46 -5.88
N SER A 127 -5.25 -8.72 -6.33
CA SER A 127 -4.96 -9.79 -7.30
C SER A 127 -5.22 -11.22 -6.81
N ILE A 128 -5.34 -11.42 -5.50
CA ILE A 128 -5.68 -12.71 -4.87
C ILE A 128 -7.13 -12.73 -4.34
N GLY A 129 -7.95 -11.75 -4.73
CA GLY A 129 -9.37 -11.66 -4.38
C GLY A 129 -9.68 -11.04 -3.02
N CYS A 130 -8.75 -10.27 -2.43
CA CYS A 130 -9.09 -9.44 -1.28
C CYS A 130 -9.80 -8.15 -1.74
N PHE A 131 -10.68 -7.60 -0.90
CA PHE A 131 -11.26 -6.28 -1.10
C PHE A 131 -10.46 -5.24 -0.31
N THR A 132 -9.71 -4.36 -0.98
CA THR A 132 -8.99 -3.27 -0.31
C THR A 132 -9.92 -2.08 -0.10
N ALA A 133 -10.03 -1.60 1.13
CA ALA A 133 -10.93 -0.52 1.52
C ALA A 133 -10.23 0.85 1.61
N ALA A 134 -9.01 0.87 2.14
CA ALA A 134 -8.18 2.07 2.23
C ALA A 134 -6.72 1.69 2.51
N SER A 135 -5.81 2.58 2.18
CA SER A 135 -4.39 2.45 2.53
C SER A 135 -3.82 3.79 2.95
N CYS A 136 -2.74 3.75 3.74
CA CYS A 136 -2.00 4.96 4.06
C CYS A 136 -0.54 4.62 4.40
N ARG A 137 0.43 5.39 3.88
CA ARG A 137 1.85 5.31 4.25
C ARG A 137 2.09 5.74 5.69
N SER A 138 1.28 6.66 6.22
CA SER A 138 1.48 7.27 7.54
C SER A 138 0.16 7.41 8.31
N HIS A 139 -0.09 6.49 9.25
CA HIS A 139 -1.26 6.59 10.12
C HIS A 139 -0.99 7.48 11.34
N ARG A 140 -2.04 8.18 11.83
CA ARG A 140 -2.00 8.99 13.07
C ARG A 140 -1.37 8.20 14.20
N SER A 141 -0.22 8.65 14.66
CA SER A 141 0.29 8.34 15.99
C SER A 141 0.19 9.61 16.84
N ASP A 142 0.26 9.48 18.17
CA ASP A 142 0.32 10.61 19.12
C ASP A 142 1.51 11.55 18.87
N THR A 143 2.38 11.17 17.95
CA THR A 143 3.53 11.92 17.48
C THR A 143 3.50 12.03 15.94
N SER A 144 3.90 13.16 15.37
CA SER A 144 3.85 13.42 13.93
C SER A 144 4.83 12.60 13.07
N TRP A 145 5.43 11.53 13.61
CA TRP A 145 6.61 10.87 13.06
C TRP A 145 6.60 9.32 13.09
N THR A 146 5.47 8.64 13.30
CA THR A 146 5.52 7.17 13.42
C THR A 146 5.26 6.46 12.09
N ASP A 147 6.25 5.67 11.68
CA ASP A 147 6.26 4.71 10.60
C ASP A 147 5.28 3.55 10.85
N ARG A 148 3.99 3.76 10.55
CA ARG A 148 2.97 2.71 10.61
C ARG A 148 2.12 2.77 9.35
N PRO A 149 2.67 2.34 8.20
CA PRO A 149 1.84 2.16 7.02
C PRO A 149 0.82 1.05 7.27
N VAL A 150 -0.38 1.27 6.76
CA VAL A 150 -1.53 0.38 6.96
C VAL A 150 -2.30 0.18 5.67
N ILE A 151 -2.88 -1.01 5.52
CA ILE A 151 -3.89 -1.31 4.51
C ILE A 151 -5.08 -1.95 5.20
N PHE A 152 -6.25 -1.36 4.99
CA PHE A 152 -7.53 -1.89 5.39
C PHE A 152 -8.08 -2.76 4.27
N PHE A 153 -8.47 -3.99 4.57
CA PHE A 153 -8.99 -4.91 3.57
C PHE A 153 -9.97 -5.91 4.18
N ALA A 154 -10.79 -6.53 3.35
CA ALA A 154 -11.63 -7.66 3.71
C ALA A 154 -11.23 -8.87 2.85
N ALA A 155 -11.30 -10.06 3.44
CA ALA A 155 -10.90 -11.28 2.76
C ALA A 155 -11.57 -12.51 3.38
N GLU A 156 -11.68 -13.56 2.58
CA GLU A 156 -12.12 -14.86 3.04
C GLU A 156 -11.13 -15.51 4.02
N ARG A 157 -11.65 -16.27 4.98
CA ARG A 157 -10.82 -16.95 6.01
C ARG A 157 -9.69 -17.82 5.42
N PRO A 158 -9.91 -18.62 4.37
CA PRO A 158 -8.83 -19.38 3.73
C PRO A 158 -7.72 -18.48 3.16
N THR A 159 -8.08 -17.33 2.57
CA THR A 159 -7.12 -16.36 2.02
C THR A 159 -6.25 -15.77 3.12
N VAL A 160 -6.84 -15.40 4.27
CA VAL A 160 -6.07 -14.86 5.40
C VAL A 160 -5.15 -15.91 6.03
N HIS A 161 -5.61 -17.16 6.16
CA HIS A 161 -4.73 -18.25 6.59
C HIS A 161 -3.55 -18.47 5.63
N TRP A 162 -3.80 -18.34 4.32
CA TRP A 162 -2.77 -18.41 3.29
C TRP A 162 -1.79 -17.22 3.38
N LEU A 163 -2.27 -16.02 3.69
CA LEU A 163 -1.47 -14.80 3.89
C LEU A 163 -0.59 -14.84 5.14
N THR A 164 -1.08 -15.46 6.22
CA THR A 164 -0.44 -15.46 7.56
C THR A 164 1.08 -15.73 7.55
N PRO A 165 1.62 -16.79 6.89
CA PRO A 165 3.06 -17.00 6.85
C PRO A 165 3.81 -15.87 6.14
N MET A 166 3.25 -15.27 5.08
CA MET A 166 3.89 -14.17 4.37
C MET A 166 3.90 -12.88 5.18
N VAL A 167 2.80 -12.57 5.88
CA VAL A 167 2.70 -11.44 6.82
C VAL A 167 3.76 -11.56 7.92
N ARG A 168 3.89 -12.74 8.52
CA ARG A 168 4.95 -12.99 9.50
C ARG A 168 6.35 -12.80 8.91
N ASP A 169 6.61 -13.41 7.76
CA ASP A 169 7.95 -13.46 7.18
C ASP A 169 8.40 -12.12 6.57
N SER A 170 7.47 -11.20 6.28
CA SER A 170 7.75 -9.81 5.92
C SER A 170 7.86 -8.88 7.13
N GLY A 171 7.62 -9.36 8.35
CA GLY A 171 7.62 -8.53 9.56
C GLY A 171 6.43 -7.58 9.64
N CYS A 172 5.31 -7.93 9.01
CA CYS A 172 4.02 -7.25 9.13
C CYS A 172 3.16 -7.92 10.22
N GLY A 173 2.07 -7.27 10.59
CA GLY A 173 1.05 -7.83 11.47
C GLY A 173 -0.36 -7.63 10.95
N PHE A 174 -1.29 -8.39 11.53
CA PHE A 174 -2.71 -8.15 11.40
C PHE A 174 -3.23 -7.36 12.60
N ALA A 175 -4.21 -6.50 12.36
CA ALA A 175 -5.00 -5.88 13.40
C ALA A 175 -6.49 -5.91 13.05
N ASP A 176 -7.31 -5.73 14.08
CA ASP A 176 -8.76 -5.71 13.98
C ASP A 176 -9.24 -4.32 13.51
N GLY A 177 -9.94 -4.27 12.37
CA GLY A 177 -10.55 -3.08 11.81
C GLY A 177 -12.07 -3.00 12.05
N SER A 178 -12.65 -3.90 12.85
CA SER A 178 -14.09 -4.07 12.99
C SER A 178 -14.81 -2.86 13.58
N GLU A 179 -14.08 -1.93 14.21
CA GLU A 179 -14.64 -0.66 14.67
C GLU A 179 -15.16 0.22 13.51
N ARG A 180 -14.68 -0.02 12.29
CA ARG A 180 -15.10 0.69 11.07
C ARG A 180 -16.11 -0.08 10.25
N ALA A 181 -15.91 -1.40 10.10
CA ALA A 181 -16.86 -2.30 9.46
C ALA A 181 -16.59 -3.76 9.87
N ASP A 182 -17.65 -4.55 10.04
CA ASP A 182 -17.62 -5.85 10.73
C ASP A 182 -16.58 -6.86 10.22
N LYS A 183 -16.27 -6.86 8.92
CA LYS A 183 -15.35 -7.82 8.28
C LYS A 183 -13.96 -7.23 7.98
N LEU A 184 -13.69 -6.01 8.45
CA LEU A 184 -12.49 -5.26 8.08
C LEU A 184 -11.26 -5.71 8.88
N LEU A 185 -10.22 -6.11 8.15
CA LEU A 185 -8.89 -6.41 8.63
C LEU A 185 -7.95 -5.25 8.34
N ILE A 186 -6.89 -5.16 9.13
CA ILE A 186 -5.77 -4.25 8.89
C ILE A 186 -4.52 -5.10 8.71
N VAL A 187 -3.74 -4.84 7.67
CA VAL A 187 -2.31 -5.16 7.65
C VAL A 187 -1.55 -3.90 8.03
N GLU A 188 -0.63 -4.02 8.97
CA GLU A 188 0.24 -2.93 9.38
C GLU A 188 1.69 -3.39 9.48
N ALA A 189 2.60 -2.43 9.33
CA ALA A 189 4.02 -2.74 9.40
C ALA A 189 4.84 -1.64 10.06
N PRO A 190 6.08 -1.93 10.49
CA PRO A 190 6.99 -0.92 11.01
C PRO A 190 7.56 0.04 9.96
N SER A 191 7.42 -0.26 8.67
CA SER A 191 7.92 0.58 7.57
C SER A 191 7.30 0.19 6.22
N ILE A 192 7.41 1.07 5.22
CA ILE A 192 6.92 0.80 3.86
C ILE A 192 7.65 -0.38 3.19
N THR A 193 8.92 -0.60 3.51
CA THR A 193 9.69 -1.71 2.92
C THR A 193 9.15 -3.06 3.37
N ASN A 194 8.63 -3.16 4.59
CA ASN A 194 7.95 -4.37 5.06
C ASN A 194 6.67 -4.67 4.26
N LEU A 195 5.88 -3.65 3.91
CA LEU A 195 4.69 -3.83 3.06
C LEU A 195 5.08 -4.20 1.62
N MET A 196 6.13 -3.59 1.07
CA MET A 196 6.64 -3.95 -0.25
C MET A 196 7.18 -5.39 -0.29
N ASP A 197 7.88 -5.82 0.76
CA ASP A 197 8.33 -7.21 0.90
C ASP A 197 7.15 -8.19 1.00
N LEU A 198 6.06 -7.78 1.67
CA LEU A 198 4.83 -8.57 1.73
C LEU A 198 4.20 -8.70 0.33
N ALA A 199 4.10 -7.60 -0.42
CA ALA A 199 3.55 -7.59 -1.76
C ALA A 199 4.29 -8.58 -2.68
N GLU A 200 5.63 -8.55 -2.66
CA GLU A 200 6.47 -9.48 -3.43
C GLU A 200 6.22 -10.94 -3.04
N ARG A 201 6.12 -11.23 -1.74
CA ARG A 201 5.87 -12.59 -1.25
C ARG A 201 4.52 -13.12 -1.70
N ILE A 202 3.48 -12.28 -1.68
CA ILE A 202 2.13 -12.63 -2.13
C ILE A 202 2.15 -13.03 -3.61
N VAL A 203 2.72 -12.19 -4.48
CA VAL A 203 2.72 -12.49 -5.92
C VAL A 203 3.60 -13.71 -6.24
N GLN A 204 4.77 -13.84 -5.63
CA GLN A 204 5.64 -15.02 -5.82
C GLN A 204 4.97 -16.31 -5.35
N GLN A 205 4.22 -16.28 -4.25
CA GLN A 205 3.52 -17.45 -3.74
C GLN A 205 2.33 -17.83 -4.64
N ALA A 206 1.57 -16.84 -5.12
CA ALA A 206 0.48 -17.05 -6.05
C ALA A 206 0.98 -17.66 -7.38
N GLU A 207 2.11 -17.18 -7.89
CA GLU A 207 2.76 -17.71 -9.10
C GLU A 207 3.18 -19.18 -8.92
N ARG A 208 3.81 -19.50 -7.78
CA ARG A 208 4.20 -20.89 -7.46
C ARG A 208 3.02 -21.84 -7.41
N GLN A 209 1.87 -21.42 -6.87
CA GLN A 209 0.68 -22.25 -6.83
C GLN A 209 0.10 -22.51 -8.22
N LYS A 210 0.03 -21.48 -9.07
CA LYS A 210 -0.38 -21.63 -10.48
C LYS A 210 0.51 -22.61 -11.24
N ALA A 211 1.83 -22.56 -11.00
CA ALA A 211 2.79 -23.46 -11.63
C ALA A 211 2.64 -24.94 -11.20
N ILE A 212 2.06 -25.20 -10.02
CA ILE A 212 1.87 -26.54 -9.45
C ILE A 212 0.52 -27.15 -9.89
N GLY A 213 -0.37 -26.39 -10.54
CA GLY A 213 -1.59 -26.91 -11.15
C GLY A 213 -2.64 -27.35 -10.13
N VAL A 214 -2.82 -26.57 -9.07
CA VAL A 214 -4.03 -26.61 -8.22
C VAL A 214 -4.93 -25.45 -8.60
#